data_AF-A0A2N7XBZ6-F1
#
_entry.id   AF-A0A2N7XBZ6-F1
#
_cell.length_a   1.000
_cell.length_b   1.000
_cell.length_c   1.000
_cell.angle_alpha   90.00
_cell.angle_beta   90.00
_cell.angle_gamma   90.00
#
_symmetry.space_group_name_H-M   'P 1'
#
loop_
_entity.id
_entity.type
_entity.pdbx_description
1 polymer ?
#
loop_
_entity_poly.entity_id
_entity_poly.type
_entity_poly.pdbx_seq_one_letter_code
_entity_poly.pdbx_strand_id
1 'polypeptide(L)'
;GLEEAEFLRLGSMHRNSFVDAPRVMLADLSFKNARHVILAGQITGVEGYMESAATGMMAALFMAARLQNRPVPSPPVATAFGALLGHVGNTR
;
A
#
# COMPACT_ATOMS: atom_id res chain seq x y z
N GLY A 1 -5.64 -18.56 31.80
CA GLY A 1 -6.65 -19.29 31.01
C GLY A 1 -6.10 -20.01 29.79
N LEU A 2 -4.78 -20.17 29.66
CA LEU A 2 -4.11 -20.97 28.62
C LEU A 2 -3.03 -21.88 29.23
N GLU A 3 -3.14 -22.17 30.53
CA GLU A 3 -2.14 -22.90 31.32
C GLU A 3 -1.93 -24.33 30.79
N GLU A 4 -2.97 -24.94 30.19
CA GLU A 4 -2.96 -26.28 29.60
C GLU A 4 -3.11 -26.25 28.06
N ALA A 5 -2.79 -25.12 27.41
CA ALA A 5 -2.96 -24.99 25.97
C ALA A 5 -1.88 -25.76 25.20
N GLU A 6 -2.29 -26.61 24.25
CA GLU A 6 -1.40 -27.28 23.32
C GLU A 6 -1.33 -26.51 21.99
N PHE A 7 -0.11 -26.17 21.55
CA PHE A 7 0.10 -25.46 20.30
C PHE A 7 0.22 -26.42 19.13
N LEU A 8 -0.84 -26.53 18.32
CA LEU A 8 -0.81 -27.29 17.05
C LEU A 8 0.24 -26.75 16.06
N ARG A 9 0.55 -25.45 16.15
CA ARG A 9 1.61 -24.79 15.38
C ARG A 9 2.18 -23.61 16.15
N LEU A 10 3.51 -23.55 16.25
CA LEU A 10 4.19 -22.39 16.81
C LEU A 10 4.13 -21.20 15.86
N GLY A 11 4.12 -20.00 16.44
CA GLY A 11 4.27 -18.76 15.68
C GLY A 11 5.62 -18.70 14.97
N SER A 12 5.66 -18.04 13.82
CA SER A 12 6.88 -17.80 13.06
C SER A 12 6.93 -16.36 12.60
N MET A 13 8.13 -15.77 12.57
CA MET A 13 8.38 -14.51 11.88
C MET A 13 8.90 -14.78 10.47
N HIS A 14 8.48 -13.98 9.50
CA HIS A 14 9.00 -14.04 8.14
C HIS A 14 9.68 -12.73 7.76
N ARG A 15 10.65 -12.83 6.87
CA ARG A 15 11.29 -11.67 6.24
C ARG A 15 10.47 -11.27 5.02
N ASN A 16 10.09 -9.99 4.94
CA ASN A 16 9.52 -9.39 3.75
C ASN A 16 10.51 -8.38 3.14
N SER A 17 10.52 -8.32 1.81
CA SER A 17 11.21 -7.24 1.07
C SER A 17 10.16 -6.23 0.63
N PHE A 18 10.40 -4.96 0.92
CA PHE A 18 9.52 -3.85 0.57
C PHE A 18 10.37 -2.60 0.29
N VAL A 19 9.78 -1.60 -0.35
CA VAL A 19 10.45 -0.32 -0.62
C VAL A 19 10.20 0.68 0.51
N ASP A 20 11.15 1.58 0.74
CA ASP A 20 10.92 2.77 1.57
C ASP A 20 10.03 3.76 0.79
N ALA A 21 8.72 3.46 0.76
CA ALA A 21 7.73 4.14 -0.05
C ALA A 21 7.73 5.67 0.16
N PRO A 22 7.81 6.22 1.39
CA PRO A 22 7.91 7.68 1.60
C PRO A 22 9.08 8.34 0.87
N ARG A 23 10.22 7.64 0.81
CA ARG A 23 11.42 8.16 0.15
C ARG A 23 11.33 8.06 -1.37
N VAL A 24 10.76 6.97 -1.91
CA VAL A 24 10.91 6.65 -3.35
C VAL A 24 9.63 6.74 -4.18
N MET A 25 8.45 6.80 -3.56
CA MET A 25 7.15 6.83 -4.23
C MET A 25 6.46 8.20 -4.14
N LEU A 26 5.51 8.42 -5.03
CA LEU A 26 4.58 9.56 -5.05
C LEU A 26 3.19 9.11 -4.58
N ALA A 27 2.30 10.08 -4.32
CA ALA A 27 0.94 9.83 -3.87
C ALA A 27 0.08 9.03 -4.87
N ASP A 28 0.47 9.00 -6.15
CA ASP A 28 -0.16 8.17 -7.20
C ASP A 28 0.42 6.74 -7.27
N LEU A 29 1.13 6.31 -6.22
CA LEU A 29 1.79 5.00 -6.11
C LEU A 29 2.89 4.74 -7.15
N SER A 30 3.31 5.75 -7.92
CA SER A 30 4.42 5.63 -8.87
C SER A 30 5.76 6.00 -8.22
N PHE A 31 6.87 5.50 -8.77
CA PHE A 31 8.21 5.95 -8.34
C PHE A 31 8.49 7.39 -8.75
N LYS A 32 9.15 8.15 -7.86
CA LYS A 32 9.60 9.53 -8.13
C LYS A 32 10.45 9.64 -9.41
N ASN A 33 11.41 8.72 -9.58
CA ASN A 33 12.37 8.73 -10.69
C ASN A 33 11.99 7.80 -11.86
N ALA A 34 10.86 7.08 -11.75
CA ALA A 34 10.41 6.14 -12.77
C ALA A 34 8.87 6.12 -12.78
N ARG A 35 8.26 7.22 -13.25
CA ARG A 35 6.80 7.42 -13.21
C ARG A 35 5.98 6.35 -13.95
N HIS A 36 6.59 5.54 -14.80
CA HIS A 36 5.95 4.42 -15.50
C HIS A 36 5.89 3.14 -14.65
N VAL A 37 6.60 3.09 -13.52
CA VAL A 37 6.61 1.99 -12.56
C VAL A 37 5.72 2.37 -11.38
N ILE A 38 4.73 1.52 -11.10
CA ILE A 38 3.75 1.68 -10.02
C ILE A 38 3.82 0.45 -9.13
N LEU A 39 3.78 0.64 -7.82
CA LEU A 39 3.81 -0.43 -6.82
C LEU A 39 2.53 -0.42 -5.98
N ALA A 40 2.05 -1.60 -5.64
CA ALA A 40 0.89 -1.81 -4.79
C ALA A 40 1.02 -3.12 -4.01
N GLY A 41 0.28 -3.25 -2.91
CA GLY A 41 0.38 -4.40 -2.03
C GLY A 41 1.62 -4.39 -1.16
N GLN A 42 1.90 -5.52 -0.52
CA GLN A 42 2.94 -5.67 0.49
C GLN A 42 4.33 -5.10 0.10
N ILE A 43 4.67 -5.05 -1.20
CA ILE A 43 5.91 -4.45 -1.69
C ILE A 43 6.04 -2.94 -1.34
N THR A 44 4.93 -2.26 -1.04
CA THR A 44 4.90 -0.85 -0.61
C THR A 44 5.00 -0.67 0.91
N GLY A 45 5.11 -1.76 1.67
CA GLY A 45 5.21 -1.74 3.14
C GLY A 45 3.86 -1.82 3.87
N VAL A 46 2.74 -2.00 3.16
CA VAL A 46 1.45 -2.32 3.79
C VAL A 46 1.40 -3.80 4.22
N GLU A 47 0.62 -4.10 5.24
CA GLU A 47 0.32 -5.48 5.66
C GLU A 47 -1.19 -5.72 5.67
N GLY A 48 -1.60 -6.93 5.28
CA GLY A 48 -3.00 -7.31 5.21
C GLY A 48 -3.58 -7.38 3.79
N TYR A 49 -4.61 -8.22 3.64
CA TYR A 49 -5.25 -8.46 2.34
C TYR A 49 -6.06 -7.25 1.87
N MET A 50 -6.71 -6.53 2.79
CA MET A 50 -7.56 -5.40 2.46
C MET A 50 -6.74 -4.22 1.97
N GLU A 51 -5.63 -3.93 2.64
CA GLU A 51 -4.67 -2.89 2.31
C GLU A 51 -4.00 -3.18 0.98
N SER A 52 -3.65 -4.44 0.75
CA SER A 52 -3.04 -4.86 -0.51
C SER A 52 -4.01 -4.76 -1.69
N ALA A 53 -5.26 -5.19 -1.51
CA ALA A 53 -6.30 -5.04 -2.52
C ALA A 53 -6.64 -3.57 -2.79
N ALA A 54 -6.72 -2.74 -1.73
CA ALA A 54 -7.02 -1.32 -1.82
C ALA A 54 -5.95 -0.56 -2.60
N THR A 55 -4.68 -0.78 -2.28
CA THR A 55 -3.56 -0.16 -3.01
C THR A 55 -3.51 -0.63 -4.46
N GLY A 56 -3.81 -1.92 -4.74
CA GLY A 56 -3.91 -2.44 -6.10
C GLY A 56 -5.03 -1.77 -6.91
N MET A 57 -6.21 -1.63 -6.33
CA MET A 57 -7.34 -0.93 -6.94
C MET A 57 -7.01 0.54 -7.22
N MET A 58 -6.43 1.27 -6.25
CA MET A 58 -6.04 2.66 -6.42
C MET A 58 -4.97 2.84 -7.50
N ALA A 59 -3.96 1.96 -7.54
CA ALA A 59 -2.94 1.96 -8.58
C ALA A 59 -3.56 1.85 -9.99
N ALA A 60 -4.54 0.96 -10.17
CA ALA A 60 -5.26 0.80 -11.44
C ALA A 60 -6.06 2.08 -11.81
N LEU A 61 -6.78 2.67 -10.85
CA LEU A 61 -7.54 3.90 -11.06
C LEU A 61 -6.63 5.08 -11.44
N PHE A 62 -5.49 5.21 -10.77
CA PHE A 62 -4.51 6.27 -11.03
C PHE A 62 -3.87 6.09 -12.41
N MET A 63 -3.53 4.86 -12.78
CA MET A 63 -3.00 4.54 -14.10
C MET A 63 -4.02 4.84 -15.20
N ALA A 64 -5.28 4.44 -15.02
CA ALA A 64 -6.36 4.72 -15.96
C ALA A 64 -6.57 6.24 -16.16
N ALA A 65 -6.59 7.02 -15.07
CA ALA A 65 -6.68 8.48 -15.15
C ALA A 65 -5.51 9.09 -15.94
N ARG A 66 -4.28 8.62 -15.69
CA ARG A 66 -3.08 9.08 -16.41
C ARG A 66 -3.13 8.76 -17.90
N LEU A 67 -3.52 7.54 -18.27
CA LEU A 67 -3.66 7.13 -19.68
C LEU A 67 -4.73 7.95 -20.41
N GLN A 68 -5.74 8.44 -19.68
CA GLN A 68 -6.81 9.28 -20.22
C GLN A 68 -6.52 10.79 -20.13
N ASN A 69 -5.34 11.21 -19.66
CA ASN A 69 -5.00 12.61 -19.38
C ASN A 69 -6.03 13.31 -18.46
N ARG A 70 -6.54 12.59 -17.46
CA ARG A 70 -7.47 13.10 -16.45
C ARG A 70 -6.76 13.33 -15.11
N PRO A 71 -7.29 14.22 -14.25
CA PRO A 71 -6.81 14.35 -12.88
C PRO A 71 -6.85 13.01 -12.14
N VAL A 72 -5.82 12.72 -11.34
CA VAL A 72 -5.75 11.51 -10.52
C VAL A 72 -6.77 11.62 -9.38
N PRO A 73 -7.74 10.69 -9.27
CA PRO A 73 -8.81 10.78 -8.27
C PRO A 73 -8.32 10.32 -6.90
N SER A 74 -7.64 11.21 -6.15
CA SER A 74 -7.20 10.87 -4.79
C SER A 74 -8.38 10.87 -3.81
N PRO A 75 -8.57 9.81 -3.01
CA PRO A 75 -9.60 9.77 -1.97
C PRO A 75 -9.30 10.80 -0.86
N PRO A 76 -10.32 11.38 -0.21
CA PRO A 76 -10.11 12.29 0.92
C PRO A 76 -9.39 11.60 2.09
N VAL A 77 -8.51 12.32 2.79
CA VAL A 77 -7.73 11.79 3.92
C VAL A 77 -8.59 11.21 5.06
N ALA A 78 -9.80 11.72 5.24
CA ALA A 78 -10.75 11.23 6.24
C ALA A 78 -11.34 9.83 5.91
N THR A 79 -11.10 9.31 4.71
CA THR A 79 -11.51 7.95 4.32
C THR A 79 -10.40 6.95 4.60
N ALA A 80 -10.75 5.67 4.76
CA ALA A 80 -9.75 4.61 4.95
C ALA A 80 -8.72 4.55 3.81
N PHE A 81 -9.15 4.78 2.55
CA PHE A 81 -8.24 4.81 1.41
C PHE A 81 -7.29 6.02 1.43
N GLY A 82 -7.81 7.20 1.80
CA GLY A 82 -6.97 8.39 1.95
C GLY A 82 -5.96 8.26 3.07
N ALA A 83 -6.37 7.72 4.22
CA ALA A 83 -5.47 7.42 5.33
C ALA A 83 -4.39 6.38 4.94
N LEU A 84 -4.78 5.34 4.19
CA LEU A 84 -3.84 4.32 3.70
C LEU A 84 -2.78 4.91 2.74
N LEU A 85 -3.19 5.77 1.80
CA LEU A 85 -2.23 6.49 0.94
C LEU A 85 -1.34 7.42 1.74
N GLY A 86 -1.90 8.13 2.72
CA GLY A 86 -1.16 8.98 3.65
C GLY A 86 -0.08 8.19 4.40
N HIS A 87 -0.43 6.99 4.88
CA HIS A 87 0.50 6.07 5.55
C HIS A 87 1.63 5.61 4.62
N VAL A 88 1.30 5.16 3.40
CA VAL A 88 2.31 4.70 2.41
C VAL A 88 3.26 5.84 1.99
N GLY A 89 2.73 7.06 1.79
CA GLY A 89 3.53 8.22 1.39
C GLY A 89 4.22 8.96 2.54
N ASN A 90 3.87 8.64 3.80
CA ASN A 90 4.20 9.42 5.01
C ASN A 90 3.82 10.91 4.89
N THR A 91 2.73 11.19 4.19
CA THR A 91 2.10 12.52 4.12
C THR A 91 1.20 12.67 5.33
N ARG A 92 1.66 13.41 6.34
CA ARG A 92 0.82 13.86 7.47
C ARG A 92 -0.09 15.00 7.04
#